data_AF-A0A7Y8GKY9-F1
#
_entry.id   AF-A0A7Y8GKY9-F1
#
_cell.length_a   1.000
_cell.length_b   1.000
_cell.length_c   1.000
_cell.angle_alpha   90.00
_cell.angle_beta   90.00
_cell.angle_gamma   90.00
#
_symmetry.space_group_name_H-M   'P 1'
#
loop_
_entity.id
_entity.type
_entity.pdbx_description
1 polymer ?
#
loop_
_entity_poly.entity_id
_entity_poly.type
_entity_poly.pdbx_seq_one_letter_code
_entity_poly.pdbx_strand_id
1 'polypeptide(L)'
;MEVHVKSTDVAAILAMYRRLLADSHDEARIADFMVFCWQTLDQGYVATTDLRGDLFDTSAGQLRELLQSVEKTCRPWSAPAFWKRYIEWADYAAMFSIEDQREFARHDPGYIEPAFSVFSFTGGQQMRAEAMTVLAGCAASSTMRASYVRSVVESRLRVEAFAARSR
;
A
#
# COMPACT_ATOMS: atom_id res chain seq x y z
N MET A 1 -19.04 -8.80 13.67
CA MET A 1 -19.73 -7.52 13.47
C MET A 1 -19.09 -6.88 12.26
N GLU A 2 -19.73 -7.05 11.10
CA GLU A 2 -19.21 -6.54 9.83
C GLU A 2 -19.63 -5.08 9.69
N VAL A 3 -18.65 -4.18 9.58
CA VAL A 3 -18.88 -2.77 9.33
C VAL A 3 -18.71 -2.53 7.84
N HIS A 4 -19.82 -2.33 7.14
CA HIS A 4 -19.82 -1.80 5.78
C HIS A 4 -19.61 -0.30 5.83
N VAL A 5 -18.49 0.17 5.28
CA VAL A 5 -18.13 1.57 5.32
C VAL A 5 -18.47 2.27 4.00
N LYS A 6 -19.48 3.13 4.05
CA LYS A 6 -19.77 4.16 3.03
C LYS A 6 -19.29 5.49 3.60
N SER A 7 -18.26 6.10 3.01
CA SER A 7 -17.50 7.23 3.56
C SER A 7 -16.84 6.91 4.91
N THR A 8 -15.61 6.42 4.82
CA THR A 8 -14.82 5.92 5.95
C THR A 8 -14.30 7.09 6.76
N ASP A 9 -14.79 7.23 7.99
CA ASP A 9 -14.38 8.28 8.94
C ASP A 9 -12.86 8.29 9.10
N VAL A 10 -12.21 9.18 8.35
CA VAL A 10 -10.75 9.32 8.31
C VAL A 10 -10.22 9.67 9.70
N ALA A 11 -10.95 10.49 10.45
CA ALA A 11 -10.58 10.87 11.81
C ALA A 11 -10.59 9.65 12.75
N ALA A 12 -11.64 8.82 12.69
CA ALA A 12 -11.72 7.60 13.48
C ALA A 12 -10.60 6.61 13.16
N ILE A 13 -10.25 6.45 11.87
CA ILE A 13 -9.17 5.53 11.47
C ILE A 13 -7.79 6.06 11.87
N LEU A 14 -7.53 7.36 11.68
CA LEU A 14 -6.31 8.01 12.18
C LEU A 14 -6.15 7.77 13.68
N ALA A 15 -7.21 8.00 14.46
CA ALA A 15 -7.21 7.78 15.90
C ALA A 15 -6.98 6.31 16.27
N MET A 16 -7.61 5.37 15.54
CA MET A 16 -7.43 3.94 15.73
C MET A 16 -5.96 3.52 15.52
N TYR A 17 -5.33 3.90 14.41
CA TYR A 17 -3.93 3.55 14.15
C TYR A 17 -2.98 4.16 15.18
N ARG A 18 -3.19 5.43 15.56
CA ARG A 18 -2.39 6.08 16.61
C ARG A 18 -2.45 5.31 17.93
N ARG A 19 -3.63 4.85 18.33
CA ARG A 19 -3.79 4.02 19.53
C ARG A 19 -3.08 2.68 19.40
N LEU A 20 -3.28 1.97 18.30
CA LEU A 20 -2.69 0.64 18.08
C LEU A 20 -1.15 0.68 18.07
N LEU A 21 -0.57 1.77 17.56
CA LEU A 21 0.88 1.96 17.48
C LEU A 21 1.49 2.53 18.76
N ALA A 22 0.69 3.16 19.63
CA ALA A 22 1.15 3.55 20.97
C ALA A 22 1.48 2.33 21.84
N ASP A 23 0.74 1.24 21.67
CA ASP A 23 0.83 0.04 22.51
C ASP A 23 1.74 -1.06 21.92
N SER A 24 2.15 -0.94 20.65
CA SER A 24 2.94 -1.97 19.96
C SER A 24 3.69 -1.45 18.74
N HIS A 25 4.93 -1.90 18.56
CA HIS A 25 5.71 -1.65 17.34
C HIS A 25 5.50 -2.76 16.31
N ASP A 26 4.29 -2.80 15.74
CA ASP A 26 3.89 -3.79 14.73
C ASP A 26 4.15 -3.25 13.31
N GLU A 27 5.17 -3.80 12.64
CA GLU A 27 5.58 -3.39 11.29
C GLU A 27 4.45 -3.56 10.25
N ALA A 28 3.58 -4.57 10.38
CA ALA A 28 2.46 -4.74 9.46
C ALA A 28 1.44 -3.60 9.62
N ARG A 29 1.16 -3.20 10.87
CA ARG A 29 0.28 -2.05 11.15
C ARG A 29 0.88 -0.73 10.73
N ILE A 30 2.20 -0.55 10.87
CA ILE A 30 2.90 0.64 10.36
C ILE A 30 2.72 0.73 8.84
N ALA A 31 2.93 -0.37 8.10
CA ALA A 31 2.73 -0.41 6.66
C ALA A 31 1.27 -0.11 6.28
N ASP A 32 0.30 -0.73 6.96
CA ASP A 32 -1.13 -0.43 6.75
C ASP A 32 -1.45 1.04 6.99
N PHE A 33 -0.85 1.66 8.02
CA PHE A 33 -1.08 3.06 8.34
C PHE A 33 -0.45 4.02 7.33
N MET A 34 0.78 3.72 6.87
CA MET A 34 1.44 4.47 5.80
C MET A 34 0.57 4.50 4.55
N VAL A 35 0.10 3.33 4.10
CA VAL A 35 -0.72 3.25 2.89
C VAL A 35 -2.08 3.91 3.10
N PHE A 36 -2.66 3.81 4.30
CA PHE A 36 -3.89 4.53 4.63
C PHE A 36 -3.71 6.05 4.49
N CYS A 37 -2.69 6.63 5.14
CA CYS A 37 -2.43 8.06 5.04
C CYS A 37 -2.13 8.47 3.60
N TRP A 38 -1.34 7.69 2.86
CA TRP A 38 -1.02 7.97 1.47
C TRP A 38 -2.25 7.96 0.54
N GLN A 39 -3.04 6.89 0.57
CA GLN A 39 -4.23 6.77 -0.27
C GLN A 39 -5.34 7.76 0.12
N THR A 40 -5.37 8.22 1.37
CA THR A 40 -6.25 9.30 1.82
C THR A 40 -5.91 10.65 1.18
N LEU A 41 -4.66 10.84 0.76
CA LEU A 41 -4.17 12.06 0.10
C LEU A 41 -4.28 12.00 -1.44
N ASP A 42 -4.70 10.86 -2.00
CA ASP A 42 -4.93 10.71 -3.44
C ASP A 42 -5.96 11.75 -3.92
N GLN A 43 -5.69 12.39 -5.06
CA GLN A 43 -6.55 13.47 -5.57
C GLN A 43 -7.97 12.98 -5.87
N GLY A 44 -8.12 11.74 -6.36
CA GLY A 44 -9.41 11.14 -6.61
C GLY A 44 -10.16 10.87 -5.31
N TYR A 45 -9.47 10.38 -4.28
CA TYR A 45 -10.05 10.21 -2.94
C TYR A 45 -10.48 11.55 -2.32
N VAL A 46 -9.62 12.57 -2.35
CA VAL A 46 -9.91 13.92 -1.85
C VAL A 46 -11.12 14.52 -2.57
N ALA A 47 -11.18 14.38 -3.90
CA ALA A 47 -12.29 14.91 -4.69
C ALA A 47 -13.63 14.21 -4.38
N THR A 48 -13.61 12.91 -4.06
CA THR A 48 -14.83 12.13 -3.80
C THR A 48 -15.32 12.23 -2.35
N THR A 49 -14.44 12.54 -1.41
CA THR A 49 -14.75 12.61 0.03
C THR A 49 -14.83 14.03 0.59
N ASP A 50 -14.53 15.03 -0.24
CA ASP A 50 -14.36 16.44 0.16
C ASP A 50 -13.42 16.61 1.37
N LEU A 51 -12.40 15.74 1.43
CA LEU A 51 -11.43 15.73 2.52
C LEU A 51 -10.46 16.90 2.36
N ARG A 52 -10.84 18.06 2.90
CA ARG A 52 -10.05 19.29 2.89
C ARG A 52 -9.80 19.80 4.31
N GLY A 53 -8.78 20.65 4.45
CA GLY A 53 -8.43 21.28 5.74
C GLY A 53 -7.72 20.32 6.70
N ASP A 54 -8.03 20.43 7.99
CA ASP A 54 -7.25 19.84 9.08
C ASP A 54 -6.99 18.33 8.94
N LEU A 55 -7.95 17.56 8.43
CA LEU A 55 -7.79 16.11 8.26
C LEU A 55 -6.82 15.74 7.13
N PHE A 56 -6.80 16.54 6.05
CA PHE A 56 -5.83 16.40 4.98
C PHE A 56 -4.42 16.68 5.53
N ASP A 57 -4.25 17.82 6.20
CA ASP A 57 -2.96 18.23 6.78
C ASP A 57 -2.47 17.25 7.84
N THR A 58 -3.40 16.72 8.66
CA THR A 58 -3.09 15.69 9.65
C THR A 58 -2.60 14.40 8.99
N SER A 59 -3.26 13.95 7.93
CA SER A 59 -2.86 12.74 7.20
C SER A 59 -1.50 12.93 6.51
N ALA A 60 -1.27 14.11 5.93
CA ALA A 60 0.00 14.45 5.29
C ALA A 60 1.16 14.54 6.28
N GLY A 61 0.93 15.20 7.43
CA GLY A 61 1.89 15.25 8.54
C GLY A 61 2.23 13.87 9.06
N GLN A 62 1.20 13.04 9.29
CA GLN A 62 1.37 11.68 9.78
C GLN A 62 2.16 10.79 8.80
N LEU A 63 1.85 10.86 7.50
CA LEU A 63 2.60 10.12 6.48
C LEU A 63 4.08 10.51 6.49
N ARG A 64 4.37 11.81 6.57
CA ARG A 64 5.75 12.33 6.63
C ARG A 64 6.52 11.77 7.83
N GLU A 65 5.92 11.80 9.02
CA GLU A 65 6.52 11.26 10.24
C GLU A 65 6.82 9.77 10.10
N LEU A 66 5.86 9.00 9.59
CA LEU A 66 6.03 7.56 9.37
C LEU A 66 7.21 7.30 8.42
N LEU A 67 7.22 7.92 7.23
CA LEU A 67 8.29 7.75 6.23
C LEU A 67 9.68 8.09 6.78
N GLN A 68 9.79 9.15 7.59
CA GLN A 68 11.05 9.55 8.22
C GLN A 68 11.52 8.58 9.32
N SER A 69 10.58 7.87 9.96
CA SER A 69 10.88 6.94 11.05
C SER A 69 11.27 5.54 10.58
N VAL A 70 10.87 5.12 9.38
CA VAL A 70 11.04 3.73 8.89
C VAL A 70 12.47 3.24 9.02
N GLU A 71 13.46 4.00 8.53
CA GLU A 71 14.87 3.58 8.54
C GLU A 71 15.46 3.46 9.96
N LYS A 72 14.89 4.19 10.92
CA LYS A 72 15.36 4.20 12.30
C LYS A 72 14.71 3.13 13.16
N THR A 73 13.49 2.71 12.79
CA THR A 73 12.62 1.95 13.70
C THR A 73 12.16 0.62 13.13
N CYS A 74 12.25 0.41 11.82
CA CYS A 74 11.80 -0.83 11.17
C CYS A 74 12.99 -1.61 10.62
N ARG A 75 12.84 -2.93 10.52
CA ARG A 75 13.87 -3.79 9.93
C ARG A 75 14.06 -3.46 8.45
N PRO A 76 15.29 -3.58 7.92
CA PRO A 76 15.51 -3.62 6.47
C PRO A 76 14.63 -4.69 5.83
N TRP A 77 14.17 -4.44 4.60
CA TRP A 77 13.35 -5.39 3.82
C TRP A 77 11.96 -5.72 4.41
N SER A 78 11.55 -5.04 5.50
CA SER A 78 10.21 -5.17 6.09
C SER A 78 9.12 -4.53 5.23
N ALA A 79 7.85 -4.77 5.60
CA ALA A 79 6.72 -4.13 4.94
C ALA A 79 6.78 -2.58 4.95
N PRO A 80 7.07 -1.90 6.08
CA PRO A 80 7.26 -0.45 6.07
C PRO A 80 8.41 0.01 5.17
N ALA A 81 9.51 -0.74 5.12
CA ALA A 81 10.65 -0.41 4.26
C ALA A 81 10.28 -0.50 2.77
N PHE A 82 9.52 -1.52 2.37
CA PHE A 82 8.99 -1.63 1.01
C PHE A 82 8.06 -0.47 0.68
N TRP A 83 7.06 -0.22 1.53
CA TRP A 83 6.06 0.82 1.27
C TRP A 83 6.65 2.22 1.24
N LYS A 84 7.67 2.50 2.05
CA LYS A 84 8.44 3.75 1.95
C LYS A 84 8.98 3.93 0.53
N ARG A 85 9.75 2.94 0.04
CA ARG A 85 10.36 3.00 -1.30
C ARG A 85 9.32 3.09 -2.42
N TYR A 86 8.21 2.35 -2.27
CA TYR A 86 7.11 2.38 -3.22
C TYR A 86 6.42 3.74 -3.28
N ILE A 87 6.08 4.34 -2.13
CA ILE A 87 5.46 5.67 -2.05
C ILE A 87 6.41 6.74 -2.58
N GLU A 88 7.69 6.67 -2.23
CA GLU A 88 8.69 7.63 -2.73
C GLU A 88 8.85 7.56 -4.24
N TRP A 89 8.78 6.37 -4.82
CA TRP A 89 8.75 6.21 -6.27
C TRP A 89 7.46 6.79 -6.88
N ALA A 90 6.30 6.47 -6.29
CA ALA A 90 5.00 6.87 -6.83
C ALA A 90 4.77 8.39 -6.79
N ASP A 91 5.15 9.05 -5.69
CA ASP A 91 4.80 10.46 -5.44
C ASP A 91 5.99 11.43 -5.57
N TYR A 92 7.22 10.96 -5.33
CA TYR A 92 8.42 11.81 -5.35
C TYR A 92 9.35 11.51 -6.53
N ALA A 93 8.91 10.67 -7.47
CA ALA A 93 9.69 10.23 -8.63
C ALA A 93 11.08 9.68 -8.24
N ALA A 94 11.19 9.09 -7.05
CA ALA A 94 12.41 8.44 -6.62
C ALA A 94 12.70 7.19 -7.46
N MET A 95 13.97 6.83 -7.60
CA MET A 95 14.35 5.61 -8.30
C MET A 95 14.05 4.38 -7.44
N PHE A 96 13.25 3.46 -7.99
CA PHE A 96 12.96 2.15 -7.39
C PHE A 96 12.88 1.08 -8.50
N SER A 97 14.01 0.44 -8.76
CA SER A 97 14.17 -0.48 -9.90
C SER A 97 13.37 -1.78 -9.71
N ILE A 98 13.14 -2.52 -10.80
CA ILE A 98 12.49 -3.84 -10.73
C ILE A 98 13.37 -4.80 -9.91
N GLU A 99 14.69 -4.68 -10.04
CA GLU A 99 15.67 -5.43 -9.26
C GLU A 99 15.48 -5.17 -7.77
N ASP A 100 15.41 -3.91 -7.34
CA ASP A 100 15.17 -3.56 -5.93
C ASP A 100 13.85 -4.15 -5.42
N GLN A 101 12.78 -4.04 -6.22
CA GLN A 101 11.47 -4.59 -5.87
C GLN A 101 11.50 -6.12 -5.72
N ARG A 102 12.28 -6.81 -6.56
CA ARG A 102 12.47 -8.27 -6.47
C ARG A 102 13.28 -8.66 -5.24
N GLU A 103 14.27 -7.86 -4.86
CA GLU A 103 15.03 -8.12 -3.63
C GLU A 103 14.12 -8.05 -2.40
N PHE A 104 13.19 -7.09 -2.33
CA PHE A 104 12.18 -7.07 -1.27
C PHE A 104 11.34 -8.36 -1.20
N ALA A 105 10.94 -8.93 -2.34
CA ALA A 105 10.18 -10.17 -2.37
C ALA A 105 11.01 -11.42 -2.02
N ARG A 106 12.35 -11.35 -2.12
CA ARG A 106 13.25 -12.48 -1.86
C ARG A 106 13.78 -12.51 -0.43
N HIS A 107 13.98 -11.35 0.17
CA HIS A 107 14.66 -11.24 1.47
C HIS A 107 13.83 -11.76 2.64
N ASP A 108 12.51 -11.59 2.60
CA ASP A 108 11.60 -12.15 3.60
C ASP A 108 10.60 -13.10 2.92
N PRO A 109 10.80 -14.43 3.02
CA PRO A 109 9.87 -15.42 2.49
C PRO A 109 8.46 -15.33 3.09
N GLY A 110 8.31 -14.70 4.27
CA GLY A 110 7.03 -14.45 4.91
C GLY A 110 6.29 -13.22 4.38
N TYR A 111 6.96 -12.35 3.60
CA TYR A 111 6.40 -11.11 3.08
C TYR A 111 6.47 -11.05 1.56
N ILE A 112 5.47 -11.69 0.93
CA ILE A 112 5.37 -11.81 -0.53
C ILE A 112 4.68 -10.61 -1.21
N GLU A 113 4.15 -9.65 -0.45
CA GLU A 113 3.42 -8.49 -0.98
C GLU A 113 4.16 -7.74 -2.11
N PRO A 114 5.49 -7.51 -2.05
CA PRO A 114 6.23 -6.81 -3.11
C PRO A 114 6.05 -7.42 -4.52
N ALA A 115 5.64 -8.69 -4.62
CA ALA A 115 5.29 -9.34 -5.87
C ALA A 115 4.21 -8.60 -6.67
N PHE A 116 3.25 -7.93 -6.03
CA PHE A 116 2.21 -7.17 -6.74
C PHE A 116 2.83 -6.07 -7.60
N SER A 117 3.86 -5.41 -7.08
CA SER A 117 4.56 -4.32 -7.75
C SER A 117 5.34 -4.85 -8.94
N VAL A 118 6.19 -5.87 -8.74
CA VAL A 118 6.95 -6.50 -9.84
C VAL A 118 6.03 -7.00 -10.95
N PHE A 119 4.92 -7.65 -10.58
CA PHE A 119 3.92 -8.12 -11.53
C PHE A 119 3.30 -6.96 -12.34
N SER A 120 2.90 -5.87 -11.67
CA SER A 120 2.33 -4.70 -12.33
C SER A 120 3.31 -4.04 -13.31
N PHE A 121 4.53 -3.76 -12.86
CA PHE A 121 5.56 -3.06 -13.62
C PHE A 121 6.05 -3.85 -14.85
N THR A 122 6.13 -5.17 -14.74
CA THR A 122 6.61 -6.02 -15.84
C THR A 122 5.50 -6.37 -16.84
N GLY A 123 4.33 -5.73 -16.76
CA GLY A 123 3.20 -6.08 -17.62
C GLY A 123 2.71 -7.52 -17.41
N GLY A 124 2.84 -8.01 -16.17
CA GLY A 124 2.43 -9.33 -15.73
C GLY A 124 3.33 -10.50 -16.11
N GLN A 125 4.52 -10.21 -16.67
CA GLN A 125 5.44 -11.25 -17.12
C GLN A 125 6.22 -11.91 -15.98
N GLN A 126 6.36 -11.24 -14.84
CA GLN A 126 7.11 -11.76 -13.69
C GLN A 126 6.24 -11.84 -12.43
N MET A 127 6.58 -12.79 -11.55
CA MET A 127 5.96 -12.96 -10.22
C MET A 127 4.44 -13.14 -10.23
N ARG A 128 3.88 -13.73 -11.30
CA ARG A 128 2.43 -13.90 -11.45
C ARG A 128 1.84 -14.78 -10.34
N ALA A 129 2.47 -15.91 -10.02
CA ALA A 129 1.94 -16.84 -9.02
C ALA A 129 1.90 -16.21 -7.62
N GLU A 130 2.95 -15.47 -7.28
CA GLU A 130 3.09 -14.72 -6.05
C GLU A 130 2.05 -13.59 -5.99
N ALA A 131 1.90 -12.81 -7.07
CA ALA A 131 0.88 -11.77 -7.16
C ALA A 131 -0.55 -12.31 -7.04
N MET A 132 -0.84 -13.50 -7.58
CA MET A 132 -2.15 -14.15 -7.38
C MET A 132 -2.35 -14.61 -5.94
N THR A 133 -1.28 -15.05 -5.27
CA THR A 133 -1.32 -15.40 -3.84
C THR A 133 -1.58 -14.17 -2.98
N VAL A 134 -0.89 -13.06 -3.27
CA VAL A 134 -1.14 -11.76 -2.64
C VAL A 134 -2.59 -11.32 -2.85
N LEU A 135 -3.10 -11.39 -4.09
CA LEU A 135 -4.47 -11.03 -4.42
C LEU A 135 -5.50 -11.84 -3.61
N ALA A 136 -5.30 -13.16 -3.50
CA ALA A 136 -6.15 -14.02 -2.68
C ALA A 136 -6.10 -13.64 -1.19
N GLY A 137 -4.92 -13.32 -0.66
CA GLY A 137 -4.76 -12.82 0.71
C GLY A 137 -5.48 -11.49 0.95
N CYS A 138 -5.43 -10.57 -0.03
CA CYS A 138 -6.14 -9.31 0.06
C CYS A 138 -7.65 -9.50 0.19
N ALA A 139 -8.25 -10.55 -0.40
CA ALA A 139 -9.70 -10.79 -0.32
C ALA A 139 -10.22 -10.98 1.11
N ALA A 140 -9.37 -11.47 2.03
CA ALA A 140 -9.72 -11.67 3.44
C ALA A 140 -9.50 -10.41 4.30
N SER A 141 -8.89 -9.35 3.76
CA SER A 141 -8.56 -8.12 4.49
C SER A 141 -9.42 -6.93 4.04
N SER A 142 -9.80 -6.10 5.01
CA SER A 142 -10.52 -4.84 4.79
C SER A 142 -9.63 -3.61 4.91
N THR A 143 -8.31 -3.75 4.95
CA THR A 143 -7.40 -2.59 5.06
C THR A 143 -7.35 -1.81 3.74
N MET A 144 -7.03 -0.51 3.84
CA MET A 144 -6.82 0.34 2.67
C MET A 144 -5.63 -0.16 1.83
N ARG A 145 -4.58 -0.69 2.48
CA ARG A 145 -3.46 -1.37 1.81
C ARG A 145 -3.89 -2.56 0.98
N ALA A 146 -4.67 -3.48 1.56
CA ALA A 146 -5.18 -4.64 0.83
C ALA A 146 -6.08 -4.23 -0.34
N SER A 147 -6.90 -3.19 -0.16
CA SER A 147 -7.76 -2.66 -1.22
C SER A 147 -6.95 -2.04 -2.37
N TYR A 148 -5.90 -1.29 -2.04
CA TYR A 148 -4.99 -0.72 -3.03
C TYR A 148 -4.24 -1.80 -3.82
N VAL A 149 -3.60 -2.74 -3.12
CA VAL A 149 -2.86 -3.85 -3.74
C VAL A 149 -3.76 -4.65 -4.68
N ARG A 150 -4.98 -4.98 -4.23
CA ARG A 150 -6.00 -5.64 -5.05
C ARG A 150 -6.29 -4.84 -6.33
N SER A 151 -6.56 -3.54 -6.20
CA SER A 151 -6.87 -2.66 -7.34
C SER A 151 -5.74 -2.64 -8.39
N VAL A 152 -4.49 -2.59 -7.96
CA VAL A 152 -3.32 -2.60 -8.85
C VAL A 152 -3.24 -3.91 -9.64
N VAL A 153 -3.36 -5.06 -8.96
CA VAL A 153 -3.28 -6.38 -9.60
C VAL A 153 -4.46 -6.59 -10.56
N GLU A 154 -5.68 -6.26 -10.13
CA GLU A 154 -6.88 -6.41 -10.97
C GLU A 154 -6.86 -5.48 -12.19
N SER A 155 -6.35 -4.25 -12.05
CA SER A 155 -6.14 -3.33 -13.17
C SER A 155 -5.20 -3.95 -14.21
N ARG A 156 -4.06 -4.50 -13.77
CA ARG A 156 -3.09 -5.15 -14.64
C ARG A 156 -3.68 -6.34 -15.41
N LEU A 157 -4.43 -7.20 -14.71
CA LEU A 157 -5.14 -8.34 -15.29
C LEU A 157 -6.18 -7.91 -16.33
N ARG A 158 -6.93 -6.82 -16.08
CA ARG A 158 -7.89 -6.28 -17.05
C ARG A 158 -7.22 -5.81 -18.34
N VAL A 159 -6.08 -5.12 -18.23
CA VAL A 159 -5.33 -4.64 -19.41
C VAL A 159 -4.73 -5.82 -20.18
N GLU A 160 -4.22 -6.86 -19.51
CA GLU A 160 -3.79 -8.10 -20.17
C GLU A 160 -4.91 -8.79 -20.94
N ALA A 161 -6.08 -8.96 -20.30
CA ALA A 161 -7.24 -9.59 -20.92
C ALA A 161 -7.71 -8.79 -22.15
N PHE A 162 -7.66 -7.46 -22.09
CA PHE A 162 -7.94 -6.60 -23.24
C PHE A 162 -6.93 -6.83 -24.37
N ALA A 163 -5.62 -6.79 -24.08
CA ALA A 163 -4.57 -6.99 -25.07
C ALA A 163 -4.64 -8.38 -25.73
N ALA A 164 -5.04 -9.42 -25.01
CA ALA A 164 -5.24 -10.76 -25.54
C ALA A 164 -6.45 -10.87 -26.48
N ARG A 165 -7.51 -10.09 -26.24
CA ARG A 165 -8.71 -10.06 -27.10
C ARG A 165 -8.53 -9.25 -28.39
N SER A 166 -7.54 -8.36 -28.42
CA SER A 166 -7.22 -7.51 -29.58
C SER A 166 -6.16 -8.11 -30.50
N ARG A 167 -5.72 -9.35 -30.25
CA ARG A 167 -4.81 -10.14 -31.11
C ARG A 167 -5.60 -11.22 -31.83
#